data_AF-A0A8S4QDN5-F1
#
_entry.id   AF-A0A8S4QDN5-F1
#
_cell.length_a   1.000
_cell.length_b   1.000
_cell.length_c   1.000
_cell.angle_alpha   90.00
_cell.angle_beta   90.00
_cell.angle_gamma   90.00
#
_symmetry.space_group_name_H-M   'P 1'
#
loop_
_entity.id
_entity.type
_entity.pdbx_description
1 polymer ?
#
loop_
_entity_poly.entity_id
_entity_poly.type
_entity_poly.pdbx_seq_one_letter_code
_entity_poly.pdbx_strand_id
1 'polypeptide(L)'
;MVLDMICNFRKCRKSLSSNAWVTTCSHAFCVEHGQREFKRNSENSLTCPACGSELRDKFDVIQADLKPSETFKSIVLAGLKPDAIMDVAMRAISFWSYQVEQETLYQEGLAKHAKEKLNCLEEVNNLNIQKLKAELETSKRKIASLQADF
;
A
#
# COMPACT_ATOMS: atom_id res chain seq x y z
N MET A 1 8.83 -8.08 12.19
CA MET A 1 8.92 -7.27 10.95
C MET A 1 8.82 -5.83 11.36
N VAL A 2 9.80 -5.00 11.00
CA VAL A 2 9.66 -3.55 11.12
C VAL A 2 8.70 -3.13 10.00
N LEU A 3 7.58 -2.50 10.36
CA LEU A 3 6.69 -1.92 9.37
C LEU A 3 7.36 -0.65 8.85
N ASP A 4 7.77 -0.63 7.59
CA ASP A 4 8.18 0.61 6.93
C ASP A 4 6.94 1.27 6.32
N MET A 5 6.94 2.61 6.23
CA MET A 5 5.93 3.32 5.45
C MET A 5 6.06 2.98 3.97
N ILE A 6 4.94 2.99 3.25
CA ILE A 6 4.91 2.76 1.82
C ILE A 6 4.56 4.06 1.10
N CYS A 7 5.22 4.30 -0.04
CA CYS A 7 4.92 5.44 -0.90
C CYS A 7 3.43 5.51 -1.26
N ASN A 8 2.77 6.64 -0.97
CA ASN A 8 1.35 6.88 -1.26
C ASN A 8 1.07 7.28 -2.72
N PHE A 9 2.09 7.31 -3.60
CA PHE A 9 1.85 7.54 -5.01
C PHE A 9 1.10 6.33 -5.61
N ARG A 10 0.04 6.56 -6.40
CA ARG A 10 -0.79 5.48 -6.94
C ARG A 10 0.06 4.43 -7.65
N LYS A 11 -0.21 3.15 -7.34
CA LYS A 11 0.49 1.96 -7.86
C LYS A 11 1.96 1.82 -7.42
N CYS A 12 2.53 2.77 -6.69
CA CYS A 12 3.86 2.62 -6.10
C CYS A 12 3.75 1.82 -4.80
N ARG A 13 4.67 0.87 -4.60
CA ARG A 13 4.73 0.03 -3.39
C ARG A 13 6.14 0.03 -2.77
N LYS A 14 6.92 1.07 -3.09
CA LYS A 14 8.30 1.21 -2.59
C LYS A 14 8.26 1.53 -1.09
N SER A 15 8.99 0.75 -0.30
CA SER A 15 9.24 1.04 1.11
C SER A 15 10.05 2.33 1.27
N LEU A 16 9.72 3.10 2.31
CA LEU A 16 10.35 4.37 2.67
C LEU A 16 11.23 4.15 3.89
N SER A 17 12.54 3.97 3.68
CA SER A 17 13.46 3.47 4.71
C SER A 17 14.59 4.43 5.10
N SER A 18 14.81 5.51 4.35
CA SER A 18 15.87 6.50 4.62
C SER A 18 15.36 7.92 4.48
N ASN A 19 14.91 8.30 3.28
CA ASN A 19 14.35 9.61 3.02
C ASN A 19 13.00 9.47 2.33
N ALA A 20 12.08 10.34 2.72
CA ALA A 20 10.76 10.45 2.13
C ALA A 20 10.34 11.91 2.03
N TRP A 21 9.50 12.20 1.05
CA TRP A 21 8.77 13.46 1.01
C TRP A 21 7.48 13.28 1.81
N VAL A 22 7.27 14.10 2.83
CA VAL A 22 6.08 14.03 3.69
C VAL A 22 5.30 15.33 3.59
N THR A 23 3.97 15.22 3.61
CA THR A 23 3.06 16.36 3.50
C THR A 23 2.26 16.57 4.78
N THR A 24 1.76 17.79 5.00
CA THR A 24 0.88 18.14 6.13
C THR A 24 -0.47 17.41 6.08
N CYS A 25 -0.92 16.98 4.90
CA CYS A 25 -2.08 16.09 4.75
C CYS A 25 -1.78 14.60 5.01
N SER A 26 -0.70 14.30 5.75
CA SER A 26 -0.31 12.96 6.20
C SER A 26 0.07 11.95 5.10
N HIS A 27 0.51 12.39 3.92
CA HIS A 27 1.00 11.49 2.87
C HIS A 27 2.52 11.49 2.78
N ALA A 28 3.09 10.35 2.42
CA ALA A 28 4.52 10.10 2.28
C ALA A 28 4.85 9.55 0.89
N PHE A 29 5.94 10.02 0.28
CA PHE A 29 6.35 9.66 -1.08
C PHE A 29 7.84 9.31 -1.13
N CYS A 30 8.21 8.38 -2.01
CA CYS A 30 9.61 8.08 -2.25
C CYS A 30 10.31 9.28 -2.91
N VAL A 31 11.65 9.31 -2.83
CA VAL A 31 12.47 10.42 -3.37
C VAL A 31 12.16 10.70 -4.85
N GLU A 32 12.02 9.65 -5.67
CA GLU A 32 11.72 9.77 -7.10
C GLU A 32 10.39 10.49 -7.36
N HIS A 33 9.33 10.12 -6.64
CA HIS A 33 8.02 10.74 -6.78
C HIS A 33 8.00 12.14 -6.19
N GLY A 34 8.54 12.34 -4.99
CA GLY A 34 8.55 13.67 -4.40
C GLY A 34 9.35 14.68 -5.23
N GLN A 35 10.48 14.28 -5.81
CA GLN A 35 11.25 15.15 -6.72
C GLN A 35 10.51 15.45 -8.03
N ARG A 36 9.60 14.58 -8.48
CA ARG A 36 8.83 14.81 -9.71
C ARG A 36 7.63 15.72 -9.43
N GLU A 37 6.88 15.43 -8.37
CA GLU A 37 5.60 16.05 -8.08
C GLU A 37 5.74 17.37 -7.29
N PHE A 38 6.77 17.52 -6.46
CA PHE A 38 6.94 18.71 -5.59
C PHE A 38 8.02 19.69 -6.09
N LYS A 39 8.36 19.63 -7.39
CA LYS A 39 9.15 20.67 -8.05
C LYS A 39 8.30 21.95 -8.15
N ARG A 40 8.70 22.98 -7.42
CA ARG A 40 8.04 24.29 -7.46
C ARG A 40 8.05 24.83 -8.89
N ASN A 41 6.85 25.11 -9.41
CA ASN A 41 6.63 25.80 -10.68
C ASN A 41 6.52 27.32 -10.46
N SER A 42 6.28 28.07 -11.54
CA SER A 42 6.14 29.54 -11.51
C SER A 42 5.00 30.06 -10.64
N GLU A 43 3.97 29.25 -10.40
CA GLU A 43 2.80 29.61 -9.58
C GLU A 43 2.99 29.27 -8.10
N ASN A 44 4.06 28.55 -7.75
CA ASN A 44 4.44 28.19 -6.39
C ASN A 44 3.32 27.49 -5.58
N SER A 45 2.33 26.90 -6.27
CA SER A 45 1.25 26.09 -5.71
C SER A 45 1.54 24.62 -6.00
N LEU A 46 1.53 23.78 -4.97
CA LEU A 46 1.72 22.35 -5.07
C LEU A 46 0.42 21.62 -4.69
N THR A 47 0.19 20.45 -5.28
CA THR A 47 -0.96 19.61 -4.96
C THR A 47 -0.47 18.24 -4.52
N CYS A 48 -1.03 17.70 -3.44
CA CYS A 48 -0.73 16.35 -3.01
C CYS A 48 -1.23 15.33 -4.06
N PRO A 49 -0.36 14.48 -4.62
CA PRO A 49 -0.76 13.51 -5.66
C PRO A 49 -1.60 12.34 -5.12
N ALA A 50 -1.70 12.18 -3.79
CA ALA A 50 -2.52 11.13 -3.17
C ALA A 50 -3.97 11.57 -2.94
N CYS A 51 -4.19 12.76 -2.36
CA CYS A 51 -5.52 13.23 -1.95
C CYS A 51 -5.99 14.53 -2.62
N GLY A 52 -5.15 15.20 -3.42
CA GLY A 52 -5.52 16.45 -4.10
C GLY A 52 -5.51 17.70 -3.21
N SER A 53 -5.11 17.60 -1.94
CA SER A 53 -4.99 18.78 -1.07
C SER A 53 -3.95 19.76 -1.62
N GLU A 54 -4.26 21.05 -1.58
CA GLU A 54 -3.33 22.11 -1.92
C GLU A 54 -2.28 22.30 -0.82
N LEU A 55 -1.03 22.50 -1.23
CA LEU A 55 0.15 22.65 -0.40
C LEU A 55 0.78 23.99 -0.76
N ARG A 56 0.38 25.05 -0.05
CA ARG A 56 0.72 26.44 -0.36
C ARG A 56 1.90 26.94 0.48
N ASP A 57 2.03 26.43 1.70
CA ASP A 57 3.06 26.86 2.63
C ASP A 57 4.40 26.16 2.38
N LYS A 58 5.48 26.82 2.78
CA LYS A 58 6.85 26.27 2.61
C LYS A 58 7.05 24.93 3.31
N PHE A 59 6.34 24.71 4.41
CA PHE A 59 6.44 23.51 5.23
C PHE A 59 5.29 22.53 5.03
N ASP A 60 4.38 22.80 4.08
CA ASP A 60 3.33 21.84 3.72
C ASP A 60 3.88 20.55 3.12
N VAL A 61 5.10 20.62 2.60
CA VAL A 61 5.84 19.46 2.13
C VAL A 61 7.32 19.62 2.45
N ILE A 62 7.91 18.57 3.04
CA ILE A 62 9.34 18.51 3.36
C ILE A 62 9.94 17.19 2.90
N GLN A 63 11.24 17.19 2.63
CA GLN A 63 12.01 15.96 2.54
C GLN A 63 12.50 15.59 3.96
N ALA A 64 11.87 14.57 4.54
CA ALA A 64 12.21 14.05 5.86
C ALA A 64 13.36 13.03 5.78
N ASP A 65 14.23 13.08 6.78
CA ASP A 65 15.13 11.99 7.15
C ASP A 65 14.39 11.06 8.13
N LEU A 66 14.19 9.81 7.72
CA LEU A 66 13.50 8.79 8.51
C LEU A 66 14.43 8.08 9.49
N LYS A 67 15.74 8.32 9.40
CA LYS A 67 16.77 7.80 10.30
C LYS A 67 17.69 8.92 10.77
N PRO A 68 17.15 9.94 11.45
CA PRO A 68 17.96 11.06 11.92
C PRO A 68 19.03 10.59 12.90
N SER A 69 20.16 11.30 12.94
CA SER A 69 21.24 11.04 13.91
C SER A 69 20.78 11.23 15.36
N GLU A 70 21.44 10.54 16.30
CA GLU A 70 21.17 10.70 17.74
C GLU A 70 21.35 12.14 18.22
N THR A 71 22.33 12.85 17.66
CA THR A 71 22.53 14.28 17.92
C THR A 71 21.31 15.10 17.50
N PHE A 72 20.77 14.87 16.30
CA PHE A 72 19.56 15.57 15.83
C PHE A 72 18.36 15.29 16.74
N LYS A 73 18.13 14.01 17.10
CA LYS A 73 17.03 13.62 18.00
C LYS A 73 17.12 14.32 19.35
N SER A 74 18.34 14.54 19.86
CA SER A 74 18.58 15.18 21.17
C SER A 74 18.32 16.69 21.15
N ILE A 75 18.50 17.36 20.00
CA ILE A 75 18.42 18.83 19.92
C ILE A 75 17.12 19.34 19.31
N VAL A 76 16.42 18.55 18.48
CA VAL A 76 15.29 19.04 17.66
C VAL A 76 14.11 19.56 18.49
N LEU A 77 13.94 19.06 19.72
CA LEU A 77 12.91 19.52 20.67
C LEU A 77 13.49 20.26 21.89
N ALA A 78 14.81 20.47 21.95
CA ALA A 78 15.46 21.09 23.09
C ALA A 78 15.02 22.55 23.24
N GLY A 79 14.66 22.95 24.47
CA GLY A 79 14.19 24.31 24.79
C GLY A 79 12.68 24.53 24.61
N LEU A 80 11.94 23.53 24.11
CA LEU A 80 10.48 23.57 24.07
C LEU A 80 9.87 23.23 25.43
N LYS A 81 8.69 23.79 25.71
CA LYS A 81 7.91 23.42 26.89
C LYS A 81 7.31 22.01 26.73
N PRO A 82 7.03 21.29 27.84
CA PRO A 82 6.50 19.92 27.77
C PRO A 82 5.20 19.78 26.97
N ASP A 83 4.30 20.76 27.02
CA ASP A 83 3.06 20.78 26.25
C ASP A 83 3.31 20.80 24.73
N ALA A 84 4.24 21.64 24.27
CA ALA A 84 4.62 21.69 22.87
C ALA A 84 5.30 20.40 22.40
N ILE A 85 6.15 19.80 23.25
CA ILE A 85 6.79 18.50 22.97
C ILE A 85 5.73 17.41 22.76
N MET A 86 4.75 17.35 23.66
CA MET A 86 3.68 16.36 23.57
C MET A 86 2.78 16.58 22.35
N ASP A 87 2.47 17.83 21.98
CA ASP A 87 1.72 18.13 20.75
C ASP A 87 2.47 17.64 19.50
N VAL A 88 3.76 17.95 19.38
CA VAL A 88 4.60 17.49 18.25
C VAL A 88 4.66 15.96 18.19
N ALA A 89 4.87 15.30 19.34
CA ALA A 89 4.90 13.85 19.40
C ALA A 89 3.55 13.23 18.99
N MET A 90 2.44 13.79 19.47
CA MET A 90 1.10 13.32 19.13
C MET A 90 0.82 13.44 17.62
N ARG A 91 1.21 14.56 17.00
CA ARG A 91 1.08 14.74 15.54
C ARG A 91 1.91 13.73 14.75
N ALA A 92 3.14 13.46 15.18
CA ALA A 92 4.00 12.46 14.56
C ALA A 92 3.43 11.04 14.68
N ILE A 93 2.87 10.69 15.85
CA ILE A 93 2.17 9.41 16.07
C ILE A 93 0.95 9.31 15.16
N SER A 94 0.10 10.34 15.11
CA SER A 94 -1.08 10.36 14.24
C SER A 94 -0.73 10.20 12.76
N PHE A 95 0.35 10.85 12.31
CA PHE A 95 0.88 10.64 10.95
C PHE A 95 1.23 9.16 10.70
N TRP A 96 1.96 8.53 11.62
CA TRP A 96 2.34 7.13 11.48
C TRP A 96 1.13 6.19 11.54
N SER A 97 0.19 6.44 12.46
CA SER A 97 -1.06 5.67 12.55
C SER A 97 -1.85 5.72 11.26
N TYR A 98 -1.97 6.90 10.63
CA TYR A 98 -2.59 7.05 9.32
C TYR A 98 -1.89 6.18 8.25
N GLN A 99 -0.56 6.17 8.22
CA GLN A 99 0.21 5.36 7.27
C GLN A 99 -0.04 3.85 7.46
N VAL A 100 -0.08 3.38 8.71
CA VAL A 100 -0.38 1.98 9.03
C VAL A 100 -1.82 1.60 8.64
N GLU A 101 -2.79 2.49 8.89
CA GLU A 101 -4.18 2.27 8.54
C GLU A 101 -4.37 2.19 7.01
N GLN A 102 -3.79 3.13 6.26
CA GLN A 102 -3.85 3.10 4.79
C GLN A 102 -3.26 1.81 4.21
N GLU A 103 -2.14 1.34 4.77
CA GLU A 103 -1.53 0.08 4.36
C GLU A 103 -2.40 -1.13 4.72
N THR A 104 -3.02 -1.11 5.91
CA THR A 104 -3.93 -2.18 6.35
C THR A 104 -5.12 -2.30 5.39
N LEU A 105 -5.79 -1.20 5.08
CA LEU A 105 -6.91 -1.17 4.15
C LEU A 105 -6.53 -1.68 2.75
N TYR A 106 -5.32 -1.34 2.28
CA TYR A 106 -4.80 -1.84 1.01
C TYR A 106 -4.63 -3.37 1.03
N GLN A 107 -4.01 -3.92 2.08
CA GLN A 107 -3.79 -5.36 2.22
C GLN A 107 -5.11 -6.13 2.37
N GLU A 108 -6.08 -5.59 3.10
CA GLU A 108 -7.42 -6.16 3.22
C GLU A 108 -8.12 -6.23 1.85
N GLY A 109 -8.02 -5.17 1.05
CA GLY A 109 -8.55 -5.15 -0.32
C GLY A 109 -7.91 -6.21 -1.21
N LEU A 110 -6.59 -6.37 -1.15
CA LEU A 110 -5.87 -7.42 -1.89
C LEU A 110 -6.28 -8.83 -1.43
N ALA A 111 -6.37 -9.05 -0.12
CA ALA A 111 -6.77 -10.32 0.45
C ALA A 111 -8.19 -10.70 0.02
N LYS A 112 -9.12 -9.74 0.03
CA LYS A 112 -10.50 -9.92 -0.45
C LYS A 112 -10.51 -10.32 -1.93
N HIS A 113 -9.83 -9.58 -2.80
CA HIS A 113 -9.78 -9.88 -4.23
C HIS A 113 -9.13 -11.26 -4.49
N ALA A 114 -8.06 -11.59 -3.78
CA ALA A 114 -7.42 -12.90 -3.89
C ALA A 114 -8.36 -14.04 -3.48
N LYS A 115 -9.14 -13.86 -2.40
CA LYS A 115 -10.14 -14.82 -1.94
C LYS A 115 -11.28 -15.00 -2.96
N GLU A 116 -11.78 -13.92 -3.53
CA GLU A 116 -12.80 -13.98 -4.59
C GLU A 116 -12.30 -14.75 -5.82
N LYS A 117 -11.05 -14.50 -6.23
CA LYS A 117 -10.42 -15.23 -7.33
C LYS A 117 -10.22 -16.72 -7.02
N LEU A 118 -9.81 -17.05 -5.79
CA LEU A 118 -9.68 -18.43 -5.34
C LEU A 118 -11.02 -19.18 -5.47
N ASN A 119 -12.10 -18.61 -4.93
CA ASN A 119 -13.43 -19.20 -4.98
C ASN A 119 -13.90 -19.43 -6.43
N CYS A 120 -13.68 -18.46 -7.32
CA CYS A 120 -14.01 -18.60 -8.75
C CYS A 120 -13.22 -19.75 -9.41
N LEU A 121 -11.92 -19.87 -9.11
CA LEU A 121 -11.11 -20.98 -9.62
C LEU A 121 -11.56 -22.34 -9.07
N GLU A 122 -11.96 -22.41 -7.80
CA GLU A 122 -12.50 -23.64 -7.20
C GLU A 122 -13.81 -24.07 -7.87
N GLU A 123 -14.72 -23.13 -8.16
CA GLU A 123 -15.96 -23.41 -8.89
C GLU A 123 -15.68 -23.93 -10.31
N VAL A 124 -14.80 -23.26 -11.06
CA VAL A 124 -14.39 -23.71 -12.41
C VAL A 124 -13.75 -25.10 -12.36
N ASN A 125 -12.91 -25.37 -11.37
CA ASN A 125 -12.28 -26.67 -11.21
C ASN A 125 -13.32 -27.76 -10.89
N ASN A 126 -14.29 -27.48 -10.02
CA ASN A 126 -15.37 -28.41 -9.71
C ASN A 126 -16.21 -28.76 -10.95
N LEU A 127 -16.52 -27.78 -11.79
CA LEU A 127 -17.21 -28.01 -13.07
C LEU A 127 -16.37 -28.87 -14.02
N ASN A 128 -15.06 -28.62 -14.12
CA ASN A 128 -14.16 -29.43 -14.93
C ASN A 128 -14.08 -30.88 -14.45
N ILE A 129 -14.02 -31.10 -13.13
CA ILE A 129 -14.04 -32.45 -12.53
C ILE A 129 -15.34 -33.17 -12.89
N GLN A 130 -16.49 -32.50 -12.80
CA GLN A 130 -17.79 -33.10 -13.18
C GLN A 130 -17.83 -33.46 -14.67
N LYS A 131 -17.35 -32.57 -15.54
CA LYS A 131 -17.26 -32.81 -16.98
C LYS A 131 -16.37 -34.01 -17.31
N LEU A 132 -15.17 -34.06 -16.75
CA LEU A 132 -14.22 -35.15 -16.96
C LEU A 132 -14.77 -36.49 -16.44
N LYS A 133 -15.47 -36.49 -15.30
CA LYS A 133 -16.17 -37.68 -14.79
C LYS A 133 -17.24 -38.16 -15.78
N ALA A 134 -18.05 -37.26 -16.33
CA ALA A 134 -19.08 -37.61 -17.30
C ALA A 134 -18.49 -38.18 -18.62
N GLU A 135 -17.39 -37.60 -19.10
CA GLU A 135 -16.64 -38.09 -20.28
C GLU A 135 -16.02 -39.47 -20.02
N LEU A 136 -15.47 -39.69 -18.81
CA LEU A 136 -14.94 -40.98 -18.40
C LEU A 136 -16.01 -42.07 -18.38
N GLU A 137 -17.16 -41.81 -17.75
CA GLU A 137 -18.28 -42.76 -17.69
C GLU A 137 -18.87 -43.06 -19.09
N THR A 138 -18.87 -42.07 -19.98
CA THR A 138 -19.26 -42.27 -21.38
C THR A 138 -18.26 -43.16 -22.11
N SER A 139 -16.96 -42.94 -21.89
CA SER A 139 -15.90 -43.76 -22.51
C SER A 139 -15.91 -45.20 -21.98
N LYS A 140 -16.11 -45.40 -20.68
CA LYS A 140 -16.28 -46.74 -20.09
C LYS A 140 -17.46 -47.50 -20.70
N ARG A 141 -18.61 -46.83 -20.86
CA ARG A 141 -19.79 -47.45 -21.50
C ARG A 141 -19.51 -47.91 -22.93
N LYS A 142 -18.79 -47.11 -23.72
CA LYS A 142 -18.38 -47.48 -25.08
C LYS A 142 -17.42 -48.68 -25.12
N ILE A 143 -16.47 -48.75 -24.18
CA ILE A 143 -15.56 -49.90 -24.08
C ILE A 143 -16.35 -51.17 -23.73
N ALA A 144 -17.25 -51.08 -22.75
CA ALA A 144 -18.06 -52.22 -22.33
C ALA A 144 -18.97 -52.74 -23.45
N SER A 145 -19.56 -51.86 -24.28
CA SER A 145 -20.37 -52.28 -25.43
C SER A 145 -19.51 -52.99 -26.49
N LEU A 146 -18.34 -52.43 -26.82
CA LEU A 146 -17.43 -53.05 -27.78
C LEU A 146 -16.91 -54.42 -27.30
N GLN A 147 -16.69 -54.59 -25.99
CA GLN A 147 -16.28 -55.87 -25.42
C GLN A 147 -17.39 -56.94 -25.43
N ALA A 148 -18.67 -56.55 -25.48
CA ALA A 148 -19.80 -57.47 -25.55
C ALA A 148 -20.09 -57.95 -26.99
N ASP A 149 -19.56 -57.25 -28.00
CA ASP A 149 -19.71 -57.58 -29.42
C ASP A 149 -18.64 -58.56 -29.95
N PHE A 150 -17.71 -59.01 -29.09
CA PHE A 150 -16.70 -60.05 -29.36
C PHE A 150 -16.96 -61.31 -28.52
#